data_AF-A0A952THR3-F1
#
_entry.id   AF-A0A952THR3-F1
#
_cell.length_a   1.000
_cell.length_b   1.000
_cell.length_c   1.000
_cell.angle_alpha   90.00
_cell.angle_beta   90.00
_cell.angle_gamma   90.00
#
_symmetry.space_group_name_H-M   'P 1'
#
loop_
_entity.id
_entity.type
_entity.pdbx_description
1 polymer ?
#
loop_
_entity_poly.entity_id
_entity_poly.type
_entity_poly.pdbx_seq_one_letter_code
_entity_poly.pdbx_strand_id
1 'polypeptide(L)'
;MKTLLVLSVLAAVLAGCNEKIEKARPDEGTVIPTSLCGPGEFETIKAIVLTNRCNTCHDRHLARGVDLTNYAGIKASLGKVEAELRKRTMPVGRPLPRAEEELVLKWIEGGAPEVMSAETKKKCDEANQPPPIAVKPLAPNYESIKDKILEGKCLSCHQPGESGELYDFSSYAGIQLAADLFDTSMPEASPFIKAVVKEGRGSMPPARSGIARVTPDEVKVLTEWIRLGLPERAKGD
;
A
#
# COMPACT_ATOMS: atom_id res chain seq x y z
N MET A 1 -70.88 0.97 -37.97
CA MET A 1 -70.34 2.10 -37.18
C MET A 1 -69.27 1.52 -36.26
N LYS A 2 -67.99 1.51 -36.67
CA LYS A 2 -66.98 2.56 -36.38
C LYS A 2 -66.97 2.97 -34.91
N THR A 3 -66.09 2.34 -34.11
CA THR A 3 -65.09 3.07 -33.29
C THR A 3 -63.92 2.14 -32.96
N LEU A 4 -62.76 2.43 -33.55
CA LEU A 4 -61.44 2.07 -33.02
C LEU A 4 -61.27 2.79 -31.68
N LEU A 5 -60.71 2.12 -30.67
CA LEU A 5 -59.91 2.82 -29.66
C LEU A 5 -58.75 1.93 -29.21
N VAL A 6 -57.58 2.44 -29.54
CA VAL A 6 -56.23 1.95 -29.29
C VAL A 6 -55.92 2.06 -27.80
N LEU A 7 -55.48 0.98 -27.16
CA LEU A 7 -54.66 1.08 -25.94
C LEU A 7 -53.59 -0.01 -25.94
N SER A 8 -52.49 0.35 -26.58
CA SER A 8 -51.16 -0.21 -26.36
C SER A 8 -50.66 0.28 -25.00
N VAL A 9 -50.51 -0.61 -24.03
CA VAL A 9 -49.59 -0.40 -22.90
C VAL A 9 -48.77 -1.66 -22.71
N LEU A 10 -47.54 -1.52 -23.21
CA LEU A 10 -46.39 -2.39 -23.14
C LEU A 10 -46.07 -2.77 -21.68
N ALA A 11 -46.34 -4.02 -21.30
CA ALA A 11 -45.91 -4.59 -20.02
C ALA A 11 -44.47 -5.11 -20.17
N ALA A 12 -43.48 -4.20 -20.16
CA ALA A 12 -42.08 -4.52 -19.98
C ALA A 12 -41.73 -4.32 -18.49
N VAL A 13 -42.02 -5.34 -17.67
CA VAL A 13 -41.57 -5.35 -16.27
C VAL A 13 -40.09 -5.69 -16.26
N LEU A 14 -39.33 -4.66 -15.91
CA LEU A 14 -37.89 -4.59 -15.76
C LEU A 14 -37.36 -5.76 -14.89
N ALA A 15 -36.55 -6.62 -15.49
CA ALA A 15 -35.62 -7.47 -14.77
C ALA A 15 -34.59 -6.55 -14.09
N GLY A 16 -34.82 -6.24 -12.82
CA GLY A 16 -33.85 -5.55 -11.98
C GLY A 16 -32.66 -6.48 -11.72
N CYS A 17 -31.61 -6.36 -12.52
CA CYS A 17 -30.29 -6.87 -12.16
C CYS A 17 -29.84 -6.16 -10.88
N ASN A 18 -29.87 -6.88 -9.75
CA ASN A 18 -29.20 -6.47 -8.53
C ASN A 18 -27.69 -6.70 -8.71
N GLU A 19 -27.06 -5.90 -9.57
CA GLU A 19 -25.61 -5.77 -9.59
C GLU A 19 -25.22 -5.04 -8.32
N LYS A 20 -24.58 -5.77 -7.39
CA LYS A 20 -23.73 -5.13 -6.40
C LYS A 20 -22.70 -4.35 -7.17
N ILE A 21 -22.92 -3.04 -7.27
CA ILE A 21 -21.89 -2.09 -7.65
C ILE A 21 -20.83 -2.19 -6.55
N GLU A 22 -19.85 -3.08 -6.73
CA GLU A 22 -18.57 -2.91 -6.07
C GLU A 22 -18.13 -1.49 -6.46
N LYS A 23 -18.13 -0.58 -5.49
CA LYS A 23 -17.54 0.73 -5.67
C LYS A 23 -16.10 0.49 -6.10
N ALA A 24 -15.83 0.62 -7.39
CA ALA A 24 -14.49 0.74 -7.93
C ALA A 24 -13.86 1.90 -7.17
N ARG A 25 -12.96 1.59 -6.23
CA ARG A 25 -12.01 2.59 -5.76
C ARG A 25 -11.19 3.02 -6.99
N PRO A 26 -10.81 4.30 -7.07
CA PRO A 26 -9.87 4.73 -8.10
C PRO A 26 -8.70 3.76 -8.09
N ASP A 27 -8.41 3.18 -9.24
CA ASP A 27 -7.16 2.47 -9.48
C ASP A 27 -6.04 3.47 -9.18
N GLU A 28 -5.51 3.40 -7.95
CA GLU A 28 -4.52 4.31 -7.41
C GLU A 28 -3.18 3.91 -8.01
N GLY A 29 -3.00 4.24 -9.30
CA GLY A 29 -1.76 4.61 -9.98
C GLY A 29 -0.54 3.69 -9.87
N THR A 30 -0.63 2.50 -9.29
CA THR A 30 0.52 1.61 -9.19
C THR A 30 0.60 0.83 -10.48
N VAL A 31 1.33 1.40 -11.45
CA VAL A 31 1.74 0.68 -12.65
C VAL A 31 2.64 -0.46 -12.20
N ILE A 32 2.05 -1.63 -11.96
CA ILE A 32 2.81 -2.84 -11.66
C ILE A 32 3.34 -3.38 -12.97
N PRO A 33 4.64 -3.66 -13.07
CA PRO A 33 5.20 -4.19 -14.29
C PRO A 33 4.53 -5.54 -14.56
N THR A 34 4.02 -5.70 -15.79
CA THR A 34 3.46 -6.97 -16.29
C THR A 34 4.52 -8.09 -16.37
N SER A 35 5.76 -7.81 -15.94
CA SER A 35 6.94 -8.68 -16.03
C SER A 35 7.83 -8.52 -14.78
N LEU A 36 8.13 -9.62 -14.09
CA LEU A 36 8.92 -9.69 -12.84
C LEU A 36 10.46 -9.72 -13.08
N CYS A 37 10.97 -9.04 -14.11
CA CYS A 37 12.37 -9.08 -14.55
C CYS A 37 13.45 -8.48 -13.59
N GLY A 38 13.52 -8.84 -12.31
CA GLY A 38 14.39 -8.23 -11.27
C GLY A 38 15.52 -9.14 -10.73
N PRO A 39 16.19 -8.79 -9.60
CA PRO A 39 17.28 -9.60 -9.01
C PRO A 39 16.87 -11.01 -8.55
N GLY A 40 15.57 -11.30 -8.58
CA GLY A 40 14.90 -12.54 -8.24
C GLY A 40 13.41 -12.24 -8.13
N GLU A 41 12.54 -13.22 -8.39
CA GLU A 41 11.10 -12.99 -8.27
C GLU A 41 10.73 -12.70 -6.80
N PHE A 42 11.34 -13.41 -5.84
CA PHE A 42 11.10 -13.14 -4.42
C PHE A 42 11.58 -11.76 -3.98
N GLU A 43 12.81 -11.34 -4.33
CA GLU A 43 13.32 -10.01 -3.92
C GLU A 43 12.49 -8.87 -4.53
N THR A 44 11.96 -9.07 -5.74
CA THR A 44 11.04 -8.12 -6.37
C THR A 44 9.72 -8.03 -5.59
N ILE A 45 9.10 -9.18 -5.27
CA ILE A 45 7.87 -9.26 -4.46
C ILE A 45 8.11 -8.66 -3.07
N LYS A 46 9.27 -8.94 -2.48
CA LYS A 46 9.66 -8.43 -1.16
C LYS A 46 9.81 -6.92 -1.15
N ALA A 47 10.42 -6.34 -2.18
CA ALA A 47 10.61 -4.90 -2.29
C ALA A 47 9.31 -4.14 -2.57
N ILE A 48 8.47 -4.68 -3.46
CA ILE A 48 7.20 -4.03 -3.85
C ILE A 48 6.16 -4.17 -2.74
N VAL A 49 5.93 -5.40 -2.29
CA VAL A 49 4.77 -5.73 -1.47
C VAL A 49 5.16 -6.07 -0.04
N LEU A 50 6.00 -7.10 0.18
CA LEU A 50 6.14 -7.67 1.51
C LEU A 50 6.72 -6.67 2.51
N THR A 51 7.78 -5.93 2.15
CA THR A 51 8.43 -4.97 3.06
C THR A 51 7.48 -3.83 3.46
N ASN A 52 6.69 -3.34 2.51
CA ASN A 52 5.84 -2.15 2.70
C ASN A 52 4.47 -2.48 3.31
N ARG A 53 3.94 -3.68 3.05
CA ARG A 53 2.55 -4.05 3.39
C ARG A 53 2.45 -5.15 4.45
N CYS A 54 3.43 -6.06 4.54
CA CYS A 54 3.27 -7.32 5.27
C CYS A 54 4.25 -7.48 6.44
N ASN A 55 5.54 -7.23 6.21
CA ASN A 55 6.65 -7.56 7.10
C ASN A 55 6.58 -6.81 8.43
N THR A 56 5.88 -5.69 8.46
CA THR A 56 5.72 -4.92 9.69
C THR A 56 4.83 -5.61 10.73
N CYS A 57 3.98 -6.55 10.30
CA CYS A 57 3.19 -7.41 11.21
C CYS A 57 3.59 -8.89 11.15
N HIS A 58 4.25 -9.31 10.07
CA HIS A 58 4.66 -10.67 9.81
C HIS A 58 6.19 -10.79 9.77
N ASP A 59 6.85 -10.30 10.82
CA ASP A 59 8.26 -10.53 11.04
C ASP A 59 8.52 -11.76 11.92
N ARG A 60 9.79 -12.13 12.05
CA ARG A 60 10.27 -13.22 12.92
C ARG A 60 9.91 -13.03 14.41
N HIS A 61 9.53 -11.83 14.83
CA HIS A 61 9.39 -11.45 16.24
C HIS A 61 7.95 -11.25 16.69
N LEU A 62 6.96 -11.45 15.82
CA LEU A 62 5.55 -11.32 16.16
C LEU A 62 4.87 -12.70 16.23
N ALA A 63 4.08 -12.91 17.28
CA ALA A 63 3.34 -14.14 17.62
C ALA A 63 2.22 -14.52 16.60
N ARG A 64 2.32 -14.06 15.35
CA ARG A 64 1.29 -14.19 14.30
C ARG A 64 1.49 -15.40 13.37
N GLY A 65 2.47 -16.25 13.69
CA GLY A 65 2.59 -17.61 13.15
C GLY A 65 3.04 -17.74 11.69
N VAL A 66 3.44 -16.63 11.05
CA VAL A 66 3.99 -16.58 9.69
C VAL A 66 5.09 -15.51 9.64
N ASP A 67 6.27 -15.87 9.15
CA ASP A 67 7.40 -14.96 8.89
C ASP A 67 7.49 -14.67 7.39
N LEU A 68 7.35 -13.41 6.99
CA LEU A 68 7.39 -12.95 5.60
C LEU A 68 8.67 -12.17 5.26
N THR A 69 9.61 -12.06 6.20
CA THR A 69 10.85 -11.25 6.04
C THR A 69 11.91 -11.91 5.17
N ASN A 70 11.83 -13.24 5.01
CA ASN A 70 12.77 -14.06 4.25
C ASN A 70 12.03 -15.13 3.44
N TYR A 71 12.71 -15.66 2.41
CA TYR A 71 12.12 -16.60 1.47
C TYR A 71 11.66 -17.89 2.16
N ALA A 72 12.48 -18.46 3.06
CA ALA A 72 12.15 -19.70 3.74
C ALA A 72 10.85 -19.60 4.56
N GLY A 73 10.66 -18.48 5.28
CA GLY A 73 9.46 -18.22 6.08
C GLY A 73 8.18 -18.13 5.23
N ILE A 74 8.21 -17.34 4.16
CA ILE A 74 7.04 -17.20 3.26
C ILE A 74 6.78 -18.50 2.50
N LYS A 75 7.82 -19.21 2.07
CA LYS A 75 7.73 -20.48 1.36
C LYS A 75 7.01 -21.55 2.19
N ALA A 76 7.30 -21.59 3.49
CA ALA A 76 6.63 -22.49 4.44
C ALA A 76 5.15 -22.14 4.67
N SER A 77 4.71 -20.93 4.28
CA SER A 77 3.39 -20.37 4.60
C SER A 77 2.56 -19.99 3.38
N LEU A 78 2.96 -20.36 2.16
CA LEU A 78 2.31 -19.91 0.91
C LEU A 78 0.80 -20.15 0.89
N GLY A 79 0.34 -21.35 1.27
CA GLY A 79 -1.09 -21.67 1.27
C GLY A 79 -1.90 -20.79 2.24
N LYS A 80 -1.30 -20.35 3.36
CA LYS A 80 -1.95 -19.42 4.29
C LYS A 80 -1.98 -18.01 3.70
N VAL A 81 -0.86 -17.56 3.15
CA VAL A 81 -0.74 -16.24 2.50
C VAL A 81 -1.76 -16.14 1.37
N GLU A 82 -1.78 -17.11 0.46
CA GLU A 82 -2.72 -17.14 -0.67
C GLU A 82 -4.18 -17.10 -0.19
N ALA A 83 -4.53 -17.91 0.81
CA ALA A 83 -5.89 -17.95 1.35
C ALA A 83 -6.34 -16.60 1.94
N GLU A 84 -5.47 -15.92 2.69
CA GLU A 84 -5.79 -14.61 3.28
C GLU A 84 -5.84 -13.49 2.22
N LEU A 85 -4.96 -13.54 1.21
CA LEU A 85 -5.01 -12.61 0.08
C LEU A 85 -6.31 -12.76 -0.71
N ARG A 86 -6.74 -13.99 -1.01
CA ARG A 86 -8.01 -14.24 -1.72
C ARG A 86 -9.24 -13.81 -0.92
N LYS A 87 -9.18 -13.87 0.41
CA LYS A 87 -10.24 -13.32 1.29
C LYS A 87 -10.20 -11.81 1.39
N ARG A 88 -9.12 -11.16 0.94
CA ARG A 88 -8.89 -9.72 1.03
C ARG A 88 -8.99 -9.19 2.46
N THR A 89 -8.58 -10.02 3.43
CA THR A 89 -8.56 -9.70 4.86
C THR A 89 -7.23 -9.11 5.32
N MET A 90 -6.22 -9.17 4.44
CA MET A 90 -4.87 -8.67 4.70
C MET A 90 -4.44 -7.62 3.67
N PRO A 91 -3.72 -6.58 4.10
CA PRO A 91 -3.51 -6.16 5.50
C PRO A 91 -4.81 -5.82 6.25
N VAL A 92 -4.81 -6.02 7.58
CA VAL A 92 -6.00 -5.76 8.41
C VAL A 92 -6.43 -4.30 8.28
N GLY A 93 -7.71 -4.06 7.96
CA GLY A 93 -8.28 -2.73 7.80
C GLY A 93 -8.01 -2.06 6.45
N ARG A 94 -6.97 -2.49 5.72
CA ARG A 94 -6.65 -1.99 4.37
C ARG A 94 -6.16 -3.13 3.49
N PRO A 95 -7.05 -3.81 2.75
CA PRO A 95 -6.67 -4.87 1.81
C PRO A 95 -5.69 -4.34 0.77
N LEU A 96 -4.85 -5.23 0.23
CA LEU A 96 -3.92 -4.87 -0.83
C LEU A 96 -4.64 -4.24 -2.04
N PRO A 97 -4.02 -3.24 -2.69
CA PRO A 97 -4.41 -2.83 -4.03
C PRO A 97 -4.46 -4.03 -4.97
N ARG A 98 -5.44 -4.06 -5.87
CA ARG A 98 -5.68 -5.21 -6.75
C ARG A 98 -4.44 -5.62 -7.55
N ALA A 99 -3.67 -4.65 -8.04
CA ALA A 99 -2.45 -4.92 -8.77
C ALA A 99 -1.39 -5.61 -7.88
N GLU A 100 -1.18 -5.11 -6.65
CA GLU A 100 -0.23 -5.71 -5.69
C GLU A 100 -0.68 -7.13 -5.27
N GLU A 101 -1.98 -7.33 -5.04
CA GLU A 101 -2.58 -8.63 -4.75
C GLU A 101 -2.36 -9.62 -5.91
N GLU A 102 -2.70 -9.22 -7.14
CA GLU A 102 -2.50 -10.03 -8.35
C GLU A 102 -1.02 -10.37 -8.58
N LEU A 103 -0.11 -9.44 -8.26
CA LEU A 103 1.33 -9.66 -8.37
C LEU A 103 1.80 -10.79 -7.45
N VAL A 104 1.40 -10.75 -6.17
CA VAL A 104 1.77 -11.80 -5.21
C VAL A 104 1.10 -13.12 -5.57
N LEU A 105 -0.18 -13.12 -5.93
CA LEU A 105 -0.90 -14.34 -6.29
C LEU A 105 -0.31 -15.03 -7.52
N LYS A 106 0.10 -14.28 -8.56
CA LYS A 106 0.77 -14.82 -9.75
C LYS A 106 2.13 -15.42 -9.41
N TRP A 107 2.90 -14.76 -8.55
CA TRP A 107 4.17 -15.31 -8.07
C TRP A 107 3.94 -16.64 -7.31
N ILE A 108 2.93 -16.71 -6.45
CA ILE A 108 2.55 -17.95 -5.73
C ILE A 108 2.14 -19.05 -6.72
N GLU A 109 1.29 -18.73 -7.71
CA GLU A 109 0.83 -19.66 -8.75
C GLU A 109 1.98 -20.20 -9.60
N GLY A 110 3.00 -19.37 -9.88
CA GLY A 110 4.26 -19.76 -10.53
C GLY A 110 5.17 -20.64 -9.65
N GLY A 111 4.68 -21.09 -8.50
CA GLY A 111 5.43 -21.91 -7.56
C GLY A 111 6.34 -21.09 -6.64
N ALA A 112 6.17 -19.78 -6.57
CA ALA A 112 6.91 -18.84 -5.73
C ALA A 112 8.43 -19.10 -5.77
N PRO A 113 9.10 -18.92 -6.91
CA PRO A 113 10.53 -19.14 -7.00
C PRO A 113 11.29 -18.02 -6.27
N GLU A 114 12.39 -18.39 -5.61
CA GLU A 114 13.29 -17.43 -4.95
C GLU A 114 14.05 -16.59 -5.98
N VAL A 115 14.57 -17.28 -6.98
CA VAL A 115 15.39 -16.74 -8.07
C VAL A 115 14.65 -16.94 -9.40
N MET A 116 14.94 -16.09 -10.38
CA MET A 116 14.37 -16.26 -11.72
C MET A 116 14.85 -17.56 -12.37
N SER A 117 13.97 -18.22 -13.12
CA SER A 117 14.39 -19.33 -13.98
C SER A 117 15.32 -18.82 -15.10
N ALA A 118 16.17 -19.69 -15.64
CA ALA A 118 17.07 -19.33 -16.74
C ALA A 118 16.29 -18.86 -17.99
N GLU A 119 15.13 -19.46 -18.24
CA GLU A 119 14.23 -19.11 -19.34
C GLU A 119 13.56 -17.76 -19.10
N THR A 120 13.18 -17.46 -17.86
CA THR A 120 12.59 -16.18 -17.48
C THR A 120 13.63 -15.08 -17.58
N LYS A 121 14.85 -15.34 -17.09
CA LYS A 121 16.00 -14.44 -17.24
C LYS A 121 16.29 -14.15 -18.72
N LYS A 122 16.36 -15.20 -19.55
CA LYS A 122 16.56 -15.06 -21.00
C LYS A 122 15.44 -14.26 -21.67
N LYS A 123 14.17 -14.49 -21.30
CA LYS A 123 13.04 -13.69 -21.82
C LYS A 123 13.14 -12.22 -21.41
N CYS A 124 13.57 -11.94 -20.18
CA CYS A 124 13.80 -10.58 -19.72
C CYS A 124 14.94 -9.89 -20.46
N ASP A 125 16.03 -10.61 -20.73
CA ASP A 125 17.18 -10.12 -21.49
C ASP A 125 16.82 -9.88 -22.98
N GLU A 126 16.01 -10.77 -23.59
CA GLU A 126 15.59 -10.67 -25.01
C GLU A 126 14.49 -9.64 -25.25
N ALA A 127 13.63 -9.38 -24.26
CA ALA A 127 12.50 -8.46 -24.43
C ALA A 127 12.92 -6.98 -24.52
N ASN A 128 14.21 -6.64 -24.31
CA ASN A 128 14.69 -5.25 -24.16
C ASN A 128 13.82 -4.44 -23.17
N GLN A 129 13.15 -5.17 -22.26
CA GLN A 129 12.27 -4.58 -21.28
C GLN A 129 13.18 -3.97 -20.22
N PRO A 130 12.99 -2.69 -19.86
CA PRO A 130 13.68 -2.16 -18.70
C PRO A 130 13.39 -3.07 -17.50
N PRO A 131 14.36 -3.23 -16.57
CA PRO A 131 14.15 -3.97 -15.32
C PRO A 131 12.82 -3.55 -14.67
N PRO A 132 12.17 -4.44 -13.88
CA PRO A 132 10.79 -4.25 -13.45
C PRO A 132 10.74 -2.88 -12.81
N ILE A 133 9.80 -2.06 -13.30
CA ILE A 133 9.53 -0.68 -12.91
C ILE A 133 10.19 -0.40 -11.57
N ALA A 134 11.30 0.35 -11.62
CA ALA A 134 12.05 0.71 -10.43
C ALA A 134 11.04 1.16 -9.38
N VAL A 135 10.84 0.34 -8.34
CA VAL A 135 9.99 0.70 -7.21
C VAL A 135 10.49 2.07 -6.81
N LYS A 136 9.69 3.11 -7.04
CA LYS A 136 10.14 4.47 -6.76
C LYS A 136 10.61 4.43 -5.32
N PRO A 137 11.92 4.63 -5.08
CA PRO A 137 12.47 4.47 -3.75
C PRO A 137 11.73 5.46 -2.85
N LEU A 138 11.57 5.07 -1.58
CA LEU A 138 11.02 6.00 -0.59
C LEU A 138 11.85 7.29 -0.64
N ALA A 139 11.19 8.38 -1.04
CA ALA A 139 11.79 9.66 -1.32
C ALA A 139 11.24 10.73 -0.36
N PRO A 140 12.02 11.78 -0.04
CA PRO A 140 11.61 12.80 0.92
C PRO A 140 10.67 13.83 0.27
N ASN A 141 9.51 13.39 -0.21
CA ASN A 141 8.41 14.21 -0.71
C ASN A 141 7.05 13.62 -0.30
N TYR A 142 6.01 14.45 -0.27
CA TYR A 142 4.69 14.05 0.21
C TYR A 142 4.09 12.89 -0.58
N GLU A 143 4.19 12.90 -1.91
CA GLU A 143 3.66 11.81 -2.75
C GLU A 143 4.24 10.44 -2.35
N SER A 144 5.55 10.35 -2.23
CA SER A 144 6.23 9.11 -1.85
C SER A 144 5.96 8.72 -0.39
N ILE A 145 5.98 9.69 0.53
CA ILE A 145 5.74 9.45 1.96
C ILE A 145 4.29 9.04 2.21
N LYS A 146 3.33 9.62 1.49
CA LYS A 146 1.92 9.28 1.58
C LYS A 146 1.70 7.82 1.25
N ASP A 147 2.12 7.39 0.06
CA ASP A 147 1.95 6.00 -0.41
C ASP A 147 2.67 4.99 0.48
N LYS A 148 3.94 5.27 0.82
CA LYS A 148 4.82 4.30 1.49
C LYS A 148 4.71 4.30 3.02
N ILE A 149 4.26 5.39 3.64
CA ILE A 149 4.23 5.54 5.10
C ILE A 149 2.84 5.94 5.59
N LEU A 150 2.32 7.10 5.18
CA LEU A 150 1.14 7.69 5.83
C LEU A 150 -0.10 6.82 5.66
N GLU A 151 -0.35 6.31 4.46
CA GLU A 151 -1.54 5.50 4.22
C GLU A 151 -1.54 4.17 4.99
N GLY A 152 -0.37 3.57 5.16
CA GLY A 152 -0.23 2.30 5.89
C GLY A 152 -0.21 2.48 7.40
N LYS A 153 0.30 3.61 7.90
CA LYS A 153 0.65 3.77 9.32
C LYS A 153 -0.10 4.90 10.04
N CYS A 154 -0.61 5.88 9.32
CA CYS A 154 -1.14 7.11 9.91
C CYS A 154 -2.62 7.35 9.60
N LEU A 155 -3.05 7.12 8.35
CA LEU A 155 -4.37 7.55 7.87
C LEU A 155 -5.54 6.76 8.45
N SER A 156 -5.32 5.60 9.08
CA SER A 156 -6.38 4.92 9.84
C SER A 156 -6.88 5.74 11.03
N CYS A 157 -6.12 6.74 11.48
CA CYS A 157 -6.51 7.66 12.55
C CYS A 157 -6.45 9.12 12.10
N HIS A 158 -5.50 9.51 11.25
CA HIS A 158 -5.21 10.89 10.86
C HIS A 158 -5.80 11.26 9.50
N GLN A 159 -7.12 11.11 9.38
CA GLN A 159 -7.90 11.56 8.23
C GLN A 159 -9.28 12.07 8.73
N PRO A 160 -10.02 12.86 7.93
CA PRO A 160 -11.33 13.34 8.32
C PRO A 160 -12.29 12.18 8.60
N GLY A 161 -13.00 12.22 9.72
CA GLY A 161 -13.92 11.16 10.14
C GLY A 161 -13.33 10.13 11.12
N GLU A 162 -12.04 10.23 11.46
CA GLU A 162 -11.33 9.22 12.27
C GLU A 162 -10.86 9.73 13.64
N SER A 163 -10.49 8.78 14.51
CA SER A 163 -10.16 9.02 15.93
C SER A 163 -8.96 9.97 16.20
N GLY A 164 -8.16 10.32 15.18
CA GLY A 164 -7.01 11.22 15.24
C GLY A 164 -7.22 12.52 14.45
N GLU A 165 -8.47 12.88 14.14
CA GLU A 165 -8.93 14.03 13.34
C GLU A 165 -8.27 15.39 13.60
N LEU A 166 -7.61 15.59 14.74
CA LEU A 166 -6.93 16.85 15.06
C LEU A 166 -5.91 17.24 13.96
N TYR A 167 -5.31 16.24 13.30
CA TYR A 167 -4.41 16.47 12.17
C TYR A 167 -4.80 15.55 11.01
N ASP A 168 -5.09 16.16 9.85
CA ASP A 168 -5.37 15.48 8.59
C ASP A 168 -4.07 15.30 7.79
N PHE A 169 -3.66 14.06 7.59
CA PHE A 169 -2.49 13.71 6.78
C PHE A 169 -2.87 13.14 5.40
N SER A 170 -4.17 13.02 5.10
CA SER A 170 -4.69 12.42 3.87
C SER A 170 -4.48 13.29 2.62
N SER A 171 -4.23 14.58 2.83
CA SER A 171 -3.94 15.56 1.79
C SER A 171 -2.72 16.44 2.11
N TYR A 172 -2.05 16.95 1.08
CA TYR A 172 -0.94 17.88 1.26
C TYR A 172 -1.41 19.20 1.92
N ALA A 173 -2.61 19.66 1.57
CA ALA A 173 -3.23 20.80 2.22
C ALA A 173 -3.44 20.57 3.73
N GLY A 174 -3.84 19.36 4.14
CA GLY A 174 -3.93 18.99 5.55
C GLY A 174 -2.60 19.06 6.28
N ILE A 175 -1.52 18.59 5.64
CA ILE A 175 -0.14 18.73 6.15
C ILE A 175 0.23 20.21 6.33
N GLN A 176 -0.09 21.06 5.36
CA GLN A 176 0.20 22.50 5.45
C GLN A 176 -0.57 23.20 6.57
N LEU A 177 -1.80 22.75 6.85
CA LEU A 177 -2.58 23.25 7.99
C LEU A 177 -2.00 22.81 9.34
N ALA A 178 -1.26 21.70 9.36
CA ALA A 178 -0.56 21.16 10.53
C ALA A 178 0.92 21.60 10.59
N ALA A 179 1.26 22.76 10.02
CA ALA A 179 2.65 23.25 9.93
C ALA A 179 3.37 23.36 11.28
N ASP A 180 2.64 23.55 12.38
CA ASP A 180 3.17 23.61 13.74
C ASP A 180 3.79 22.28 14.23
N LEU A 181 3.47 21.16 13.58
CA LEU A 181 4.07 19.86 13.86
C LEU A 181 5.46 19.67 13.25
N PHE A 182 5.88 20.55 12.34
CA PHE A 182 7.05 20.37 11.50
C PHE A 182 8.04 21.54 11.68
N ASP A 183 9.09 21.30 12.46
CA ASP A 183 10.18 22.26 12.63
C ASP A 183 11.24 22.04 11.54
N THR A 184 11.19 22.86 10.49
CA THR A 184 12.14 22.75 9.37
C THR A 184 13.55 23.20 9.73
N SER A 185 13.72 23.95 10.82
CA SER A 185 15.01 24.39 11.33
C SER A 185 15.70 23.33 12.21
N MET A 186 14.89 22.53 12.92
CA MET A 186 15.33 21.40 13.73
C MET A 186 14.41 20.19 13.50
N PRO A 187 14.52 19.50 12.35
CA PRO A 187 13.62 18.41 11.96
C PRO A 187 13.46 17.33 13.03
N GLU A 188 14.54 16.93 13.69
CA GLU A 188 14.55 15.92 14.76
C GLU A 188 13.78 16.37 16.00
N ALA A 189 13.67 17.68 16.22
CA ALA A 189 12.93 18.27 17.33
C ALA A 189 11.43 18.48 17.03
N SER A 190 11.01 18.25 15.78
CA SER A 190 9.61 18.37 15.35
C SER A 190 8.67 17.55 16.25
N PRO A 191 7.53 18.10 16.70
CA PRO A 191 6.50 17.34 17.40
C PRO A 191 6.10 16.05 16.65
N PHE A 192 6.02 16.11 15.32
CA PHE A 192 5.77 14.94 14.48
C PHE A 192 6.83 13.84 14.67
N ILE A 193 8.12 14.16 14.53
CA ILE A 193 9.22 13.19 14.69
C ILE A 193 9.24 12.63 16.11
N LYS A 194 9.08 13.49 17.13
CA LYS A 194 9.00 13.06 18.53
C LYS A 194 7.88 12.06 18.75
N ALA A 195 6.71 12.26 18.16
CA ALA A 195 5.57 11.35 18.30
C ALA A 195 5.84 9.97 17.68
N VAL A 196 6.49 9.91 16.50
CA VAL A 196 6.74 8.64 15.80
C VAL A 196 7.88 7.81 16.40
N VAL A 197 8.91 8.47 16.96
CA VAL A 197 10.03 7.77 17.61
C VAL A 197 9.73 7.38 19.06
N LYS A 198 8.79 8.07 19.72
CA LYS A 198 8.43 7.81 21.11
C LYS A 198 8.00 6.36 21.34
N GLU A 199 8.50 5.76 22.42
CA GLU A 199 8.10 4.43 22.84
C GLU A 199 6.99 4.46 23.91
N GLY A 200 6.19 3.40 23.95
CA GLY A 200 5.17 3.20 24.99
C GLY A 200 3.98 4.15 24.87
N ARG A 201 3.53 4.71 26.00
CA ARG A 201 2.27 5.48 26.05
C ARG A 201 2.36 6.75 25.21
N GLY A 202 1.47 6.84 24.23
CA GLY A 202 1.41 7.98 23.30
C GLY A 202 2.44 7.91 22.17
N SER A 203 3.01 6.73 21.89
CA SER A 203 3.70 6.46 20.64
C SER A 203 2.73 6.60 19.45
N MET A 204 3.24 7.01 18.30
CA MET A 204 2.50 6.96 17.03
C MET A 204 3.22 6.02 16.03
N PRO A 205 2.55 5.00 15.47
CA PRO A 205 1.18 4.59 15.77
C PRO A 205 1.03 4.09 17.23
N PRO A 206 -0.18 4.17 17.81
CA PRO A 206 -0.41 3.68 19.17
C PRO A 206 -0.15 2.18 19.24
N ALA A 207 0.62 1.70 20.22
CA ALA A 207 0.94 0.26 20.35
C ALA A 207 -0.32 -0.65 20.34
N ARG A 208 -1.43 -0.16 20.92
CA ARG A 208 -2.73 -0.86 20.96
C ARG A 208 -3.42 -1.00 19.59
N SER A 209 -3.02 -0.22 18.59
CA SER A 209 -3.63 -0.27 17.26
C SER A 209 -3.24 -1.52 16.47
N GLY A 210 -2.14 -2.18 16.86
CA GLY A 210 -1.56 -3.27 16.09
C GLY A 210 -0.92 -2.83 14.77
N ILE A 211 -0.97 -1.53 14.44
CA ILE A 211 -0.27 -0.91 13.32
C ILE A 211 1.20 -0.82 13.71
N ALA A 212 2.04 -1.25 12.79
CA ALA A 212 3.45 -1.33 13.05
C ALA A 212 4.12 0.05 13.07
N ARG A 213 5.24 0.12 13.80
CA ARG A 213 5.94 1.37 14.02
C ARG A 213 6.60 1.90 12.74
N VAL A 214 6.82 3.20 12.73
CA VAL A 214 7.69 3.84 11.75
C VAL A 214 9.12 3.33 11.99
N THR A 215 9.78 2.84 10.94
CA THR A 215 11.11 2.22 11.06
C THR A 215 12.19 3.30 11.14
N PRO A 216 13.41 2.98 11.62
CA PRO A 216 14.50 3.95 11.65
C PRO A 216 14.82 4.57 10.28
N ASP A 217 14.71 3.81 9.19
CA ASP A 217 14.98 4.33 7.84
C ASP A 217 13.84 5.20 7.32
N GLU A 218 12.59 4.87 7.63
CA GLU A 218 11.45 5.75 7.36
C GLU A 218 11.55 7.06 8.15
N VAL A 219 11.98 7.00 9.42
CA VAL A 219 12.21 8.20 10.24
C VAL A 219 13.27 9.09 9.60
N LYS A 220 14.36 8.52 9.04
CA LYS A 220 15.37 9.31 8.30
C LYS A 220 14.75 10.04 7.11
N VAL A 221 13.91 9.37 6.32
CA VAL A 221 13.26 10.01 5.17
C VAL A 221 12.23 11.06 5.58
N LEU A 222 11.43 10.80 6.62
CA LEU A 222 10.50 11.80 7.18
C LEU A 222 11.23 13.04 7.70
N THR A 223 12.36 12.84 8.39
CA THR A 223 13.21 13.91 8.90
C THR A 223 13.81 14.73 7.75
N GLU A 224 14.25 14.07 6.68
CA GLU A 224 14.74 14.74 5.48
C GLU A 224 13.64 15.52 4.75
N TRP A 225 12.44 14.95 4.64
CA TRP A 225 11.30 15.65 4.04
C TRP A 225 10.95 16.94 4.79
N ILE A 226 10.98 16.92 6.13
CA ILE A 226 10.82 18.11 6.96
C ILE A 226 11.96 19.10 6.70
N ARG A 227 13.21 18.63 6.68
CA ARG A 227 14.39 19.46 6.38
C ARG A 227 14.28 20.19 5.04
N LEU A 228 13.70 19.53 4.03
CA LEU A 228 13.52 20.07 2.69
C LEU A 228 12.35 21.06 2.58
N GLY A 229 11.62 21.33 3.66
CA GLY A 229 10.47 22.22 3.67
C GLY A 229 9.18 21.57 3.19
N LEU A 230 9.03 20.27 3.47
CA LEU A 230 7.83 19.48 3.17
C LEU A 230 7.45 19.47 1.68
N PRO A 231 8.36 19.27 0.71
CA PRO A 231 8.00 19.33 -0.70
C PRO A 231 6.88 18.33 -1.05
N GLU A 232 5.91 18.78 -1.85
CA GLU A 232 4.81 17.92 -2.30
C GLU A 232 5.30 16.82 -3.26
N ARG A 233 6.20 17.18 -4.18
CA ARG A 233 6.77 16.32 -5.22
C ARG A 233 8.29 16.32 -5.18
N ALA A 234 8.91 15.39 -5.91
CA ALA A 234 10.37 15.37 -6.05
C ALA A 234 10.88 16.65 -6.73
N LYS A 235 12.09 17.11 -6.36
CA LYS A 235 12.75 18.20 -7.08
C LYS A 235 13.20 17.68 -8.45
N GLY A 236 12.57 18.14 -9.53
CA GLY A 236 12.97 17.81 -10.90
C GLY A 236 11.85 17.31 -11.84
N ASP A 237 10.59 17.27 -11.39
CA ASP A 237 9.42 17.02 -12.23
C ASP A 237 8.78 18.31 -12.76
#